data_AF-F0LLS4-F1
#
_entry.id   AF-F0LLS4-F1
#
_cell.length_a   1.000
_cell.length_b   1.000
_cell.length_c   1.000
_cell.angle_alpha   90.00
_cell.angle_beta   90.00
_cell.angle_gamma   90.00
#
_symmetry.space_group_name_H-M   'P 1'
#
loop_
_entity.id
_entity.type
_entity.pdbx_description
1 polymer ?
#
loop_
_entity_poly.entity_id
_entity_poly.type
_entity_poly.pdbx_seq_one_letter_code
_entity_poly.pdbx_strand_id
1 'polypeptide(L)'
;MRKLFGSGLIIGGTLYLVFLLTMYPHLVGGYGGGEQMILTHSNQFTDALYLNGDISVKLTSDTPFTVKIDGERVGEFKMYSARFKGEHLIEVESNQECIVYVELRQHPSIIKYAISLVLIGAGSLILVSEKEEQKIEVNTGKPIL
;
A
#
# COMPACT_ATOMS: atom_id res chain seq x y z
N MET A 1 -3.78 -22.88 27.37
CA MET A 1 -3.01 -21.68 26.94
C MET A 1 -2.76 -21.65 25.43
N ARG A 2 -2.40 -22.77 24.79
CA ARG A 2 -2.17 -22.86 23.32
C ARG A 2 -3.37 -22.39 22.47
N LYS A 3 -4.59 -22.84 22.77
CA LYS A 3 -5.83 -22.37 22.12
C LYS A 3 -6.01 -20.85 22.14
N LEU A 4 -5.83 -20.24 23.32
CA LEU A 4 -5.96 -18.79 23.47
C LEU A 4 -4.90 -18.04 22.64
N PHE A 5 -3.67 -18.58 22.61
CA PHE A 5 -2.60 -18.04 21.79
C PHE A 5 -2.89 -18.17 20.28
N GLY A 6 -3.33 -19.34 19.81
CA GLY A 6 -3.70 -19.57 18.41
C GLY A 6 -4.84 -18.66 17.95
N SER A 7 -5.90 -18.54 18.76
CA SER A 7 -7.00 -17.60 18.50
C SER A 7 -6.53 -16.14 18.48
N GLY A 8 -5.62 -15.77 19.40
CA GLY A 8 -5.03 -14.43 19.45
C GLY A 8 -4.26 -14.08 18.17
N LEU A 9 -3.47 -15.02 17.63
CA LEU A 9 -2.76 -14.84 16.36
C LEU A 9 -3.70 -14.65 15.17
N ILE A 10 -4.77 -15.44 15.08
CA ILE A 10 -5.77 -15.30 14.01
C ILE A 10 -6.47 -13.94 14.11
N ILE A 11 -6.91 -13.55 15.30
CA ILE A 11 -7.60 -12.26 15.51
C ILE A 11 -6.65 -11.11 15.17
N GLY A 12 -5.42 -11.12 15.70
CA GLY A 12 -4.43 -10.09 15.42
C GLY A 12 -4.06 -10.02 13.94
N GLY A 13 -3.81 -11.15 13.30
CA GLY A 13 -3.50 -11.23 11.88
C GLY A 13 -4.65 -10.75 10.99
N THR A 14 -5.90 -11.11 11.33
CA THR A 14 -7.10 -10.66 10.61
C THR A 14 -7.35 -9.17 10.79
N LEU A 15 -7.28 -8.65 12.02
CA LEU A 15 -7.42 -7.22 12.28
C LEU A 15 -6.34 -6.42 11.57
N TYR A 16 -5.10 -6.91 11.56
CA TYR A 16 -4.02 -6.29 10.81
C TYR A 16 -4.29 -6.32 9.30
N LEU A 17 -4.83 -7.41 8.75
CA LEU A 17 -5.21 -7.49 7.34
C LEU A 17 -6.28 -6.46 6.99
N VAL A 18 -7.33 -6.38 7.80
CA VAL A 18 -8.42 -5.41 7.64
C VAL A 18 -7.84 -4.01 7.68
N PHE A 19 -6.98 -3.71 8.65
CA PHE A 19 -6.27 -2.44 8.72
C PHE A 19 -5.49 -2.15 7.41
N LEU A 20 -4.70 -3.09 6.89
CA LEU A 20 -3.93 -2.88 5.65
C LEU A 20 -4.81 -2.64 4.41
N LEU A 21 -5.98 -3.27 4.35
CA LEU A 21 -6.88 -3.17 3.20
C LEU A 21 -7.79 -1.94 3.25
N THR A 22 -8.23 -1.51 4.44
CA THR A 22 -9.25 -0.47 4.58
C THR A 22 -8.70 0.79 5.22
N MET A 23 -7.95 0.69 6.32
CA MET A 23 -7.56 1.87 7.10
C MET A 23 -6.21 2.44 6.67
N TYR A 24 -5.22 1.59 6.41
CA TYR A 24 -3.88 1.99 5.99
C TYR A 24 -3.91 2.93 4.78
N PRO A 25 -4.72 2.68 3.73
CA PRO A 25 -4.75 3.56 2.58
C PRO A 25 -5.37 4.94 2.86
N HIS A 26 -6.01 5.14 4.01
CA HIS A 26 -6.60 6.41 4.45
C HIS A 26 -5.78 7.09 5.57
N LEU A 27 -5.11 6.31 6.42
CA LEU A 27 -4.37 6.80 7.58
C LEU A 27 -2.91 7.13 7.27
N VAL A 28 -2.28 6.34 6.40
CA VAL A 28 -1.02 6.75 5.81
C VAL A 28 -1.42 7.71 4.71
N GLY A 29 -1.54 8.99 5.11
CA GLY A 29 -1.64 10.08 4.16
C GLY A 29 -0.58 9.84 3.09
N GLY A 30 -0.96 10.02 1.83
CA GLY A 30 0.05 10.09 0.79
C GLY A 30 1.16 11.02 1.26
N TYR A 31 2.41 10.66 0.95
CA TYR A 31 3.35 11.73 0.64
C TYR A 31 2.59 12.73 -0.25
N GLY A 32 2.51 14.01 0.09
CA GLY A 32 1.83 14.98 -0.77
C GLY A 32 0.34 14.74 -1.06
N GLY A 33 -0.52 14.57 -0.05
CA GLY A 33 -1.98 14.86 -0.19
C GLY A 33 -2.30 16.34 -0.48
N GLY A 34 -1.29 17.14 -0.80
CA GLY A 34 -1.33 18.57 -1.10
C GLY A 34 0.01 19.06 -1.67
N GLU A 35 0.80 18.18 -2.30
CA GLU A 35 1.99 18.64 -3.01
C GLU A 35 1.55 19.38 -4.28
N GLN A 36 2.25 20.47 -4.56
CA GLN A 36 2.00 21.31 -5.71
C GLN A 36 3.31 21.49 -6.45
N MET A 37 3.27 21.28 -7.75
CA MET A 37 4.35 21.64 -8.65
C MET A 37 3.95 22.99 -9.25
N ILE A 38 4.70 24.05 -8.93
CA ILE A 38 4.36 25.42 -9.32
C ILE A 38 5.25 25.81 -10.49
N LEU A 39 4.69 25.83 -11.69
CA LEU A 39 5.41 26.11 -12.93
C LEU A 39 5.32 27.61 -13.18
N THR A 40 6.45 28.31 -13.11
CA THR A 40 6.55 29.77 -13.25
C THR A 40 7.64 30.16 -14.23
N HIS A 41 7.72 31.44 -14.58
CA HIS A 41 8.86 31.93 -15.35
C HIS A 41 10.23 31.65 -14.70
N SER A 42 10.32 31.57 -13.37
CA SER A 42 11.60 31.37 -12.68
C SER A 42 12.17 29.95 -12.82
N ASN A 43 11.32 28.94 -13.00
CA ASN A 43 11.74 27.56 -13.26
C ASN A 43 11.53 27.13 -14.71
N GLN A 44 11.37 28.11 -15.63
CA GLN A 44 11.13 27.84 -17.05
C GLN A 44 9.92 26.92 -17.27
N PHE A 45 8.88 27.09 -16.43
CA PHE A 45 7.66 26.28 -16.44
C PHE A 45 7.92 24.78 -16.31
N THR A 46 8.91 24.40 -15.52
CA THR A 46 9.30 23.01 -15.31
C THR A 46 9.50 22.73 -13.83
N ASP A 47 9.02 21.59 -13.37
CA ASP A 47 9.23 21.12 -12.00
C ASP A 47 9.29 19.59 -11.97
N ALA A 48 9.87 19.01 -10.91
CA ALA A 48 10.12 17.58 -10.83
C ALA A 48 9.85 17.02 -9.43
N LEU A 49 9.35 15.79 -9.39
CA LEU A 49 9.03 15.04 -8.18
C LEU A 49 9.74 13.69 -8.21
N TYR A 50 10.53 13.43 -7.17
CA TYR A 50 11.15 12.13 -6.98
C TYR A 50 10.27 11.22 -6.13
N LEU A 51 10.03 10.01 -6.63
CA LEU A 51 9.23 9.00 -5.96
C LEU A 51 10.06 7.75 -5.69
N ASN A 52 9.86 7.16 -4.51
CA ASN A 52 10.41 5.85 -4.18
C ASN A 52 9.36 4.98 -3.47
N GLY A 53 9.09 3.81 -4.04
CA GLY A 53 8.24 2.78 -3.44
C GLY A 53 7.10 2.34 -4.36
N ASP A 54 6.06 1.75 -3.76
CA ASP A 54 4.83 1.38 -4.48
C ASP A 54 3.79 2.50 -4.29
N ILE A 55 3.72 3.42 -5.26
CA ILE A 55 3.00 4.70 -5.16
C ILE A 55 2.07 4.88 -6.36
N SER A 56 0.81 5.20 -6.11
CA SER A 56 -0.08 5.78 -7.13
C SER A 56 0.04 7.29 -7.13
N VAL A 57 0.15 7.88 -8.32
CA VAL A 57 0.25 9.32 -8.56
C VAL A 57 -0.95 9.75 -9.36
N LYS A 58 -1.50 10.90 -9.02
CA LYS A 58 -2.44 11.64 -9.86
C LYS A 58 -2.01 13.10 -9.92
N LEU A 59 -1.82 13.59 -11.14
CA LEU A 59 -1.46 14.95 -11.45
C LEU A 59 -2.67 15.63 -12.09
N THR A 60 -3.03 16.82 -11.63
CA THR A 60 -4.14 17.60 -12.17
C THR A 60 -3.81 19.07 -12.28
N SER A 61 -4.18 19.71 -13.38
CA SER A 61 -4.05 21.15 -13.57
C SER A 61 -5.18 21.68 -14.47
N ASP A 62 -5.49 22.96 -14.34
CA ASP A 62 -6.47 23.64 -15.19
C ASP A 62 -5.95 23.83 -16.63
N THR A 63 -4.62 23.85 -16.77
CA THR A 63 -3.90 24.02 -18.03
C THR A 63 -3.20 22.72 -18.44
N PRO A 64 -3.08 22.41 -19.74
CA PRO A 64 -2.29 21.26 -20.18
C PRO A 64 -0.84 21.33 -19.71
N PHE A 65 -0.28 20.18 -19.35
CA PHE A 65 1.13 19.99 -19.02
C PHE A 65 1.66 18.71 -19.67
N THR A 66 2.93 18.71 -20.05
CA THR A 66 3.65 17.53 -20.52
C THR A 66 4.23 16.78 -19.34
N VAL A 67 4.06 15.46 -19.32
CA VAL A 67 4.66 14.56 -18.33
C VAL A 67 5.85 13.85 -18.94
N LYS A 68 6.97 13.85 -18.22
CA LYS A 68 8.13 12.99 -18.47
C LYS A 68 8.37 12.08 -17.28
N ILE A 69 8.74 10.84 -17.56
CA ILE A 69 9.06 9.83 -16.56
C ILE A 69 10.45 9.32 -16.87
N ASP A 70 11.37 9.46 -15.92
CA ASP A 70 12.75 9.01 -16.06
C ASP A 70 13.42 9.56 -17.34
N GLY A 71 13.10 10.82 -17.69
CA GLY A 71 13.57 11.53 -18.88
C GLY A 71 12.79 11.24 -20.17
N GLU A 72 11.87 10.27 -20.19
CA GLU A 72 11.08 9.92 -21.37
C GLU A 72 9.74 10.66 -21.39
N ARG A 73 9.43 11.32 -22.52
CA ARG A 73 8.14 12.02 -22.70
C ARG A 73 7.00 11.02 -22.87
N VAL A 74 6.05 11.07 -21.94
CA VAL A 74 4.85 10.22 -21.96
C VAL A 74 3.73 10.84 -22.79
N GLY A 75 3.52 12.15 -22.64
CA GLY A 75 2.46 12.86 -23.34
C GLY A 75 2.07 14.17 -22.68
N GLU A 76 1.03 14.80 -23.21
CA GLU A 76 0.45 16.04 -22.69
C GLU A 76 -0.96 15.77 -22.13
N PHE A 77 -1.23 16.30 -20.95
CA PHE A 77 -2.40 15.98 -20.15
C PHE A 77 -2.92 17.18 -19.39
N LYS A 78 -4.21 17.18 -19.06
CA LYS A 78 -4.77 17.98 -17.94
C LYS A 78 -4.91 17.15 -16.66
N MET A 79 -4.99 15.83 -16.84
CA MET A 79 -5.04 14.85 -15.76
C MET A 79 -4.20 13.65 -16.19
N TYR A 80 -3.25 13.27 -15.35
CA TYR A 80 -2.43 12.08 -15.54
C TYR A 80 -2.50 11.23 -14.27
N SER A 81 -2.64 9.91 -14.42
CA SER A 81 -2.64 8.99 -13.29
C SER A 81 -1.91 7.70 -13.61
N ALA A 82 -1.02 7.27 -12.72
CA ALA A 82 -0.27 6.04 -12.88
C ALA A 82 0.12 5.43 -11.54
N ARG A 83 0.55 4.17 -11.55
CA ARG A 83 1.13 3.48 -10.39
C ARG A 83 2.57 3.12 -10.69
N PHE A 84 3.45 3.52 -9.80
CA PHE A 84 4.89 3.36 -9.86
C PHE A 84 5.37 2.35 -8.83
N LYS A 85 6.43 1.63 -9.17
CA LYS A 85 7.10 0.68 -8.28
C LYS A 85 8.61 0.90 -8.36
N GLY A 86 9.20 1.24 -7.22
CA GLY A 86 10.63 1.54 -7.15
C GLY A 86 10.87 3.04 -7.26
N GLU A 87 12.02 3.41 -7.81
CA GLU A 87 12.49 4.78 -7.89
C GLU A 87 12.14 5.37 -9.26
N HIS A 88 11.51 6.54 -9.27
CA HIS A 88 11.12 7.24 -10.49
C HIS A 88 11.23 8.75 -10.30
N LEU A 89 11.66 9.45 -11.36
CA LEU A 89 11.60 10.89 -11.47
C LEU A 89 10.42 11.27 -12.38
N ILE A 90 9.48 12.05 -11.86
CA ILE A 90 8.37 12.59 -12.64
C ILE A 90 8.62 14.07 -12.86
N GLU A 91 8.76 14.47 -14.11
CA GLU A 91 8.92 15.87 -14.49
C GLU A 91 7.65 16.35 -15.18
N VAL A 92 7.24 17.57 -14.88
CA VAL A 92 6.12 18.25 -15.54
C VAL A 92 6.61 19.52 -16.20
N GLU A 93 6.14 19.75 -17.42
CA GLU A 93 6.46 20.95 -18.20
C GLU A 93 5.18 21.60 -18.71
N SER A 94 5.16 22.92 -18.77
CA SER A 94 4.03 23.68 -19.33
C SER A 94 4.55 24.76 -20.27
N ASN A 95 3.68 25.25 -21.14
CA ASN A 95 3.94 26.40 -22.01
C ASN A 95 3.56 27.74 -21.35
N GLN A 96 2.99 27.71 -20.15
CA GLN A 96 2.55 28.89 -19.40
C GLN A 96 2.57 28.62 -17.89
N GLU A 97 2.42 29.68 -17.09
CA GLU A 97 2.35 29.56 -15.63
C GLU A 97 1.13 28.73 -15.20
N CYS A 98 1.37 27.74 -14.36
CA CYS A 98 0.31 26.90 -13.83
C CYS A 98 0.72 26.20 -12.53
N ILE A 99 -0.29 25.67 -11.83
CA ILE A 99 -0.10 24.79 -10.69
C ILE A 99 -0.55 23.41 -11.11
N VAL A 100 0.32 22.41 -10.96
CA VAL A 100 -0.04 21.00 -11.08
C VAL A 100 -0.19 20.45 -9.65
N TYR A 101 -1.42 20.12 -9.29
CA TYR A 101 -1.74 19.47 -8.03
C TYR A 101 -1.34 17.99 -8.13
N VAL A 102 -0.60 17.55 -7.12
CA VAL A 102 -0.13 16.18 -6.99
C VAL A 102 -0.89 15.51 -5.87
N GLU A 103 -1.51 14.38 -6.17
CA GLU A 103 -2.04 13.44 -5.19
C GLU A 103 -1.19 12.16 -5.26
N LEU A 104 -0.42 11.86 -4.21
CA LEU A 104 0.25 10.56 -4.09
C LEU A 104 -0.50 9.64 -3.13
N ARG A 105 -0.35 8.34 -3.35
CA ARG A 105 -0.90 7.31 -2.47
C ARG A 105 0.05 6.14 -2.38
N GLN A 106 0.59 5.92 -1.19
CA GLN A 106 1.47 4.78 -0.93
C GLN A 106 0.65 3.52 -0.66
N HIS A 107 1.03 2.42 -1.31
CA HIS A 107 0.45 1.11 -1.04
C HIS A 107 1.22 0.39 0.07
N PRO A 108 0.57 -0.43 0.92
CA PRO A 108 1.30 -1.26 1.86
C PRO A 108 2.26 -2.18 1.12
N SER A 109 3.47 -2.35 1.65
CA SER A 109 4.42 -3.31 1.09
C SER A 109 3.89 -4.74 1.19
N ILE A 110 4.26 -5.58 0.23
CA ILE A 110 3.83 -6.99 0.20
C ILE A 110 4.21 -7.76 1.47
N ILE A 111 5.30 -7.35 2.13
CA ILE A 111 5.77 -7.90 3.39
C ILE A 111 4.72 -7.74 4.51
N LYS A 112 4.02 -6.59 4.56
CA LYS A 112 2.97 -6.36 5.57
C LYS A 112 1.80 -7.33 5.42
N TYR A 113 1.38 -7.58 4.17
CA TYR A 113 0.37 -8.60 3.87
C TYR A 113 0.86 -10.00 4.23
N ALA A 114 2.12 -10.33 3.91
CA ALA A 114 2.69 -11.64 4.24
C ALA A 114 2.73 -11.88 5.76
N ILE A 115 3.11 -10.88 6.56
CA ILE A 115 3.09 -10.97 8.03
C ILE A 115 1.69 -11.30 8.54
N SER A 116 0.66 -10.61 8.05
CA SER A 116 -0.73 -10.89 8.42
C SER A 116 -1.13 -12.33 8.10
N LEU A 117 -0.82 -12.81 6.89
CA LEU A 117 -1.16 -14.17 6.47
C LEU A 117 -0.39 -15.23 7.26
N VAL A 118 0.87 -14.98 7.61
CA VAL A 118 1.67 -15.87 8.46
C VAL A 118 1.09 -15.96 9.87
N LEU A 119 0.65 -14.85 10.46
CA LEU A 119 0.00 -14.86 11.77
C LEU A 119 -1.29 -15.69 11.75
N ILE A 120 -2.13 -15.48 10.73
CA ILE A 120 -3.37 -16.26 10.55
C ILE A 120 -3.04 -17.75 10.38
N GLY A 121 -2.14 -18.09 9.46
CA GLY A 121 -1.76 -19.47 9.16
C GLY A 121 -1.16 -20.18 10.38
N ALA A 122 -0.25 -19.53 11.10
CA ALA A 122 0.34 -20.07 12.33
C ALA A 122 -0.73 -20.30 13.41
N GLY A 123 -1.64 -19.35 13.60
CA GLY A 123 -2.75 -19.49 14.54
C GLY A 123 -3.69 -20.65 14.16
N SER A 124 -4.02 -20.80 12.87
CA SER A 124 -4.83 -21.91 12.37
C SER A 124 -4.16 -23.27 12.60
N LEU A 125 -2.87 -23.40 12.32
CA LEU A 125 -2.11 -24.64 12.55
C LEU A 125 -2.11 -25.06 14.02
N ILE A 126 -1.96 -24.11 14.94
CA ILE A 126 -2.01 -24.38 16.39
C ILE A 126 -3.37 -24.92 16.81
N LEU A 127 -4.46 -24.32 16.33
CA LEU A 127 -5.82 -24.77 16.66
C LEU A 127 -6.16 -26.13 16.08
N VAL A 128 -5.70 -26.42 14.86
CA VAL A 128 -5.89 -27.75 14.24
C VAL A 128 -5.12 -28.82 15.01
N SER A 129 -3.85 -28.56 15.34
CA SER A 129 -3.00 -29.49 16.08
C SER A 129 -3.61 -29.80 17.47
N GLU A 130 -4.12 -28.80 18.17
CA GLU A 130 -4.75 -29.01 19.48
C GLU A 130 -6.08 -29.77 19.38
N LYS A 131 -6.82 -29.60 18.27
CA LYS A 131 -8.03 -30.38 18.00
C LYS A 131 -7.70 -31.86 17.73
N GLU A 132 -6.58 -32.14 17.06
CA GLU A 132 -6.10 -33.51 16.84
C GLU A 132 -5.62 -34.16 18.15
N GLU A 133 -4.81 -33.46 18.96
CA GLU A 133 -4.37 -33.92 20.28
C GLU A 133 -5.58 -34.30 21.17
N GLN A 134 -6.60 -33.43 21.25
CA GLN A 134 -7.82 -33.72 22.02
C GLN A 134 -8.64 -34.89 21.47
N LYS A 135 -8.72 -35.04 20.14
CA LYS A 135 -9.45 -36.16 19.52
C LYS A 135 -8.75 -37.50 19.79
N ILE A 136 -7.42 -37.51 19.85
CA ILE A 136 -6.63 -38.69 20.21
C ILE A 136 -6.87 -39.05 21.68
N GLU A 137 -6.76 -38.10 22.61
CA GLU A 137 -7.01 -38.33 24.05
C GLU A 137 -8.41 -38.90 24.32
N VAL A 138 -9.45 -38.37 23.68
CA VAL A 138 -10.83 -38.85 23.84
C VAL A 138 -11.02 -40.28 23.32
N ASN A 139 -10.29 -40.68 22.27
CA ASN A 139 -10.35 -42.04 21.73
C ASN A 139 -9.57 -43.06 22.58
N THR A 140 -8.51 -42.65 23.27
CA THR A 140 -7.75 -43.51 24.20
C THR A 140 -8.33 -43.53 25.63
N GLY A 141 -9.19 -42.56 25.98
CA GLY A 141 -9.78 -42.41 27.31
C GLY A 141 -11.08 -43.17 27.57
N LYS A 142 -11.60 -43.95 26.61
CA LYS A 142 -12.69 -44.90 26.89
C LYS A 142 -12.07 -46.21 27.41
N PRO A 143 -12.42 -46.68 28.61
CA PRO A 143 -12.03 -48.02 29.02
C PRO A 143 -12.66 -49.01 28.03
N ILE A 144 -11.82 -49.88 27.46
CA ILE A 144 -12.30 -51.13 26.89
C ILE A 144 -12.67 -51.98 28.09
N LEU A 145 -13.95 -51.98 28.46
CA LEU A 145 -14.64 -52.99 29.28
C LEU A 145 -16.15 -52.83 29.10
#